data_AF-A0A974X5L7-F1
#
_entry.id   AF-A0A974X5L7-F1
#
_cell.length_a   1.000
_cell.length_b   1.000
_cell.length_c   1.000
_cell.angle_alpha   90.00
_cell.angle_beta   90.00
_cell.angle_gamma   90.00
#
_symmetry.space_group_name_H-M   'P 1'
#
loop_
_entity.id
_entity.type
_entity.pdbx_description
1 polymer ?
#
loop_
_entity_poly.entity_id
_entity_poly.type
_entity_poly.pdbx_seq_one_letter_code
_entity_poly.pdbx_strand_id
1 'polypeptide(L)'
;MTLRHVIAALALTVPLAACSTEEEMKAVDPADAGGTSAASSGDEPARDIVPVPVPDGEVRTNGLVTVLDDGDGPEMCLGAVAESYPPQCGGPALADFDFGDVGAEQAAGVTWGSYALTGTFDGTTFAVTDAIPAALYDVVAEPEAGGLEPACDTPVTTDTTKATPQDMDATLAAASALPTYATAWMSGGTINVAVTEDAAGAEAELRRTWGGMLCVTTVERTEADLNRVNQELQAALGDALLTSGSYAPDSLDAQVVFDDGSIQAWADETYGEGLVEVTSALQPVGG
;
A
#
# COMPACT_ATOMS: atom_id res chain seq x y z
N MET A 1 64.46 2.33 -34.95
CA MET A 1 63.71 1.09 -34.70
C MET A 1 62.25 1.45 -34.51
N THR A 2 61.48 1.33 -35.58
CA THR A 2 60.04 1.63 -35.67
C THR A 2 59.27 0.35 -35.36
N LEU A 3 58.61 0.27 -34.19
CA LEU A 3 57.81 -0.89 -33.81
C LEU A 3 56.32 -0.57 -33.95
N ARG A 4 55.78 -0.89 -35.14
CA ARG A 4 54.35 -0.96 -35.43
C ARG A 4 53.67 -1.94 -34.48
N HIS A 5 52.79 -1.46 -33.60
CA HIS A 5 51.88 -2.32 -32.85
C HIS A 5 50.60 -2.46 -33.65
N VAL A 6 50.38 -3.68 -34.14
CA VAL A 6 49.15 -4.13 -34.79
C VAL A 6 48.16 -4.44 -33.67
N ILE A 7 47.11 -3.64 -33.53
CA ILE A 7 45.96 -3.97 -32.67
C ILE A 7 45.02 -4.84 -33.52
N ALA A 8 45.03 -6.15 -33.25
CA ALA A 8 44.09 -7.09 -33.81
C ALA A 8 42.77 -6.99 -33.03
N ALA A 9 41.70 -6.56 -33.70
CA ALA A 9 40.35 -6.57 -33.16
C ALA A 9 39.83 -8.03 -33.12
N LEU A 10 39.68 -8.58 -31.92
CA LEU A 10 39.03 -9.86 -31.70
C LEU A 10 37.51 -9.63 -31.63
N ALA A 11 36.78 -9.96 -32.69
CA ALA A 11 35.33 -9.99 -32.70
C ALA A 11 34.85 -11.28 -32.01
N LEU A 12 34.28 -11.16 -30.81
CA LEU A 12 33.65 -12.27 -30.09
C LEU A 12 32.18 -12.36 -30.53
N THR A 13 31.86 -13.32 -31.39
CA THR A 13 30.48 -13.63 -31.79
C THR A 13 29.83 -14.52 -30.74
N VAL A 14 28.78 -14.02 -30.08
CA VAL A 14 27.91 -14.78 -29.16
C VAL A 14 26.73 -15.34 -29.96
N PRO A 15 26.54 -16.67 -30.04
CA PRO A 15 25.28 -17.24 -30.50
C PRO A 15 24.28 -17.30 -29.33
N LEU A 16 23.30 -16.38 -29.30
CA LEU A 16 22.06 -16.60 -28.56
C LEU A 16 21.20 -17.58 -29.37
N ALA A 17 21.17 -18.83 -28.94
CA ALA A 17 20.18 -19.81 -29.39
C ALA A 17 19.79 -20.70 -28.20
N ALA A 18 18.74 -20.30 -27.51
CA ALA A 18 17.91 -21.19 -26.70
C ALA A 18 16.47 -20.69 -26.81
N CYS A 19 15.78 -21.15 -27.85
CA CYS A 19 14.32 -21.12 -27.91
C CYS A 19 13.82 -22.21 -26.95
N SER A 20 13.07 -21.82 -25.92
CA SER A 20 12.21 -22.74 -25.17
C SER A 20 10.95 -23.02 -26.00
N THR A 21 10.58 -24.30 -26.14
CA THR A 21 9.35 -24.72 -26.85
C THR A 21 8.20 -24.90 -25.85
N GLU A 22 7.04 -24.35 -26.17
CA GLU A 22 5.80 -24.32 -25.35
C GLU A 22 5.23 -25.70 -24.94
N GLU A 23 5.77 -26.82 -25.44
CA GLU A 23 5.31 -28.17 -25.08
C GLU A 23 5.86 -28.70 -23.75
N GLU A 24 6.90 -28.10 -23.18
CA GLU A 24 7.53 -28.59 -21.93
C GLU A 24 6.99 -27.92 -20.64
N MET A 25 6.03 -26.99 -20.75
CA MET A 25 5.40 -26.28 -19.62
C MET A 25 3.89 -26.57 -19.49
N LYS A 26 3.46 -27.81 -19.71
CA LYS A 26 2.13 -28.25 -19.26
C LYS A 26 2.22 -28.85 -17.86
N ALA A 27 1.70 -28.12 -16.88
CA ALA A 27 1.39 -28.67 -15.57
C ALA A 27 0.41 -29.84 -15.73
N VAL A 28 0.77 -31.00 -15.18
CA VAL A 28 -0.13 -32.15 -15.07
C VAL A 28 -0.80 -32.05 -13.71
N ASP A 29 -2.08 -31.69 -13.70
CA ASP A 29 -2.92 -31.62 -12.51
C ASP A 29 -3.31 -33.05 -12.08
N PRO A 30 -3.01 -33.52 -10.86
CA PRO A 30 -3.36 -34.87 -10.41
C PRO A 30 -4.81 -35.02 -9.95
N ALA A 31 -5.67 -34.00 -10.10
CA ALA A 31 -7.06 -34.05 -9.63
C ALA A 31 -8.07 -34.10 -10.79
N ASP A 32 -8.16 -35.23 -11.50
CA ASP A 32 -9.44 -35.59 -12.12
C ASP A 32 -9.68 -37.11 -12.07
N ALA A 33 -10.30 -37.53 -10.99
CA ALA A 33 -10.99 -38.81 -10.89
C ALA A 33 -12.34 -38.58 -10.21
N GLY A 34 -13.30 -38.17 -11.05
CA GLY A 34 -14.75 -38.25 -10.93
C GLY A 34 -15.39 -38.64 -9.59
N GLY A 35 -16.35 -37.82 -9.15
CA GLY A 35 -17.28 -38.20 -8.10
C GLY A 35 -18.33 -37.14 -7.77
N THR A 36 -19.43 -37.17 -8.52
CA THR A 36 -20.81 -36.83 -8.10
C THR A 36 -21.07 -35.50 -7.38
N SER A 37 -21.81 -34.64 -8.07
CA SER A 37 -22.58 -33.52 -7.52
C SER A 37 -23.36 -33.93 -6.28
N ALA A 38 -22.96 -33.38 -5.13
CA ALA A 38 -23.79 -33.31 -3.94
C ALA A 38 -23.92 -31.83 -3.59
N ALA A 39 -25.10 -31.27 -3.88
CA ALA A 39 -25.52 -30.01 -3.31
C ALA A 39 -25.48 -30.15 -1.78
N SER A 40 -24.46 -29.57 -1.17
CA SER A 40 -24.41 -29.35 0.27
C SER A 40 -24.84 -27.91 0.47
N SER A 41 -26.08 -27.74 0.90
CA SER A 41 -26.53 -26.56 1.62
C SER A 41 -25.74 -26.53 2.93
N GLY A 42 -24.52 -26.03 2.86
CA GLY A 42 -23.75 -25.62 4.01
C GLY A 42 -24.26 -24.25 4.42
N ASP A 43 -24.78 -24.19 5.63
CA ASP A 43 -24.95 -22.98 6.42
C ASP A 43 -23.56 -22.31 6.51
N GLU A 44 -23.18 -21.49 5.51
CA GLU A 44 -22.12 -20.50 5.69
C GLU A 44 -22.66 -19.54 6.74
N PRO A 45 -21.98 -19.33 7.88
CA PRO A 45 -22.33 -18.20 8.73
C PRO A 45 -22.29 -16.99 7.82
N ALA A 46 -23.31 -16.13 7.93
CA ALA A 46 -23.38 -14.90 7.15
C ALA A 46 -21.98 -14.27 7.10
N ARG A 47 -21.30 -14.36 5.96
CA ARG A 47 -20.23 -13.41 5.67
C ARG A 47 -21.00 -12.13 5.51
N ASP A 48 -21.05 -11.37 6.60
CA ASP A 48 -21.84 -10.16 6.70
C ASP A 48 -21.51 -9.27 5.50
N ILE A 49 -22.57 -8.83 4.83
CA ILE A 49 -22.45 -7.93 3.69
C ILE A 49 -21.71 -6.71 4.21
N VAL A 50 -20.53 -6.43 3.64
CA VAL A 50 -19.73 -5.27 3.99
C VAL A 50 -20.61 -4.02 3.87
N PRO A 51 -20.67 -3.16 4.89
CA PRO A 51 -21.43 -1.92 4.81
C PRO A 51 -20.91 -1.05 3.66
N VAL A 52 -21.85 -0.42 2.94
CA VAL A 52 -21.54 0.57 1.91
C VAL A 52 -22.20 1.88 2.32
N PRO A 53 -21.60 2.61 3.29
CA PRO A 53 -22.19 3.83 3.80
C PRO A 53 -22.17 4.93 2.74
N VAL A 54 -23.26 5.69 2.68
CA VAL A 54 -23.36 6.91 1.89
C VAL A 54 -23.57 8.06 2.87
N PRO A 55 -22.80 9.16 2.77
CA PRO A 55 -22.91 10.25 3.73
C PRO A 55 -24.30 10.89 3.74
N ASP A 56 -24.80 11.18 4.95
CA ASP A 56 -25.94 12.06 5.12
C ASP A 56 -25.49 13.52 5.03
N GLY A 57 -25.67 14.15 3.87
CA GLY A 57 -25.41 15.58 3.66
C GLY A 57 -24.08 15.86 2.94
N GLU A 58 -23.54 17.07 3.16
CA GLU A 58 -22.30 17.50 2.50
C GLU A 58 -21.07 16.91 3.18
N VAL A 59 -20.12 16.51 2.35
CA VAL A 59 -18.79 16.04 2.73
C VAL A 59 -17.73 16.88 2.03
N ARG A 60 -16.52 16.84 2.57
CA ARG A 60 -15.33 17.47 1.99
C ARG A 60 -14.19 16.46 1.87
N THR A 61 -13.27 16.71 0.94
CA THR A 61 -12.04 15.93 0.85
C THR A 61 -11.14 16.18 2.06
N ASN A 62 -10.44 15.15 2.51
CA ASN A 62 -9.37 15.31 3.51
C ASN A 62 -8.11 15.88 2.84
N GLY A 63 -8.08 17.22 2.69
CA GLY A 63 -7.00 17.92 1.99
C GLY A 63 -7.22 18.04 0.49
N LEU A 64 -6.11 18.17 -0.26
CA LEU A 64 -6.13 18.31 -1.71
C LEU A 64 -6.18 16.93 -2.37
N VAL A 65 -7.05 16.80 -3.37
CA VAL A 65 -7.12 15.64 -4.26
C VAL A 65 -6.79 16.06 -5.69
N THR A 66 -6.28 15.14 -6.48
CA THR A 66 -6.14 15.36 -7.92
C THR A 66 -7.51 15.19 -8.58
N VAL A 67 -7.90 16.14 -9.42
CA VAL A 67 -9.01 16.02 -10.35
C VAL A 67 -8.43 15.92 -11.74
N LEU A 68 -8.88 14.96 -12.54
CA LEU A 68 -8.46 14.80 -13.93
C LEU A 68 -9.65 14.58 -14.86
N ASP A 69 -9.49 14.96 -16.12
CA ASP A 69 -10.45 14.76 -17.20
C ASP A 69 -9.65 14.39 -18.46
N ASP A 70 -9.85 13.17 -18.96
CA ASP A 70 -9.22 12.64 -20.17
C ASP A 70 -10.10 12.78 -21.43
N GLY A 71 -11.27 13.42 -21.29
CA GLY A 71 -12.27 13.64 -22.33
C GLY A 71 -13.63 13.00 -22.04
N ASP A 72 -13.73 12.10 -21.07
CA ASP A 72 -14.98 11.46 -20.65
C ASP A 72 -15.65 12.18 -19.45
N GLY A 73 -15.05 13.25 -18.96
CA GLY A 73 -15.53 14.10 -17.87
C GLY A 73 -14.60 14.06 -16.65
N PRO A 74 -14.73 15.03 -15.73
CA PRO A 74 -13.85 15.13 -14.58
C PRO A 74 -14.13 14.02 -13.56
N GLU A 75 -13.07 13.38 -13.07
CA GLU A 75 -13.07 12.44 -11.96
C GLU A 75 -12.12 12.89 -10.86
N MET A 76 -12.47 12.58 -9.61
CA MET A 76 -11.62 12.86 -8.46
C MET A 76 -10.84 11.62 -8.08
N CYS A 77 -9.53 11.77 -7.96
CA CYS A 77 -8.64 10.72 -7.53
C CYS A 77 -8.53 10.71 -6.01
N LEU A 78 -9.20 9.74 -5.39
CA LEU A 78 -9.14 9.52 -3.94
C LEU A 78 -8.04 8.53 -3.53
N GLY A 79 -7.60 7.66 -4.46
CA GLY A 79 -6.53 6.69 -4.23
C GLY A 79 -5.16 7.16 -4.71
N ALA A 80 -4.27 6.19 -4.94
CA ALA A 80 -2.92 6.47 -5.44
C ALA A 80 -2.94 7.12 -6.84
N VAL A 81 -2.12 8.16 -7.02
CA VAL A 81 -1.93 8.85 -8.30
C VAL A 81 -0.59 8.45 -8.91
N ALA A 82 -0.59 8.02 -10.17
CA ALA A 82 0.64 7.61 -10.85
C ALA A 82 1.58 8.79 -11.11
N GLU A 83 2.88 8.58 -10.88
CA GLU A 83 3.94 9.54 -11.20
C GLU A 83 4.20 9.61 -12.72
N SER A 84 3.24 10.15 -13.47
CA SER A 84 3.30 10.32 -14.93
C SER A 84 2.86 11.72 -15.37
N TYR A 85 3.06 12.03 -16.65
CA TYR A 85 2.67 13.31 -17.24
C TYR A 85 1.99 13.08 -18.61
N PRO A 86 0.64 13.04 -18.70
CA PRO A 86 -0.35 13.29 -17.63
C PRO A 86 -0.34 12.26 -16.48
N PRO A 87 -0.75 12.63 -15.26
CA PRO A 87 -0.98 11.67 -14.17
C PRO A 87 -2.13 10.72 -14.52
N GLN A 88 -2.15 9.55 -13.90
CA GLN A 88 -3.21 8.57 -14.06
C GLN A 88 -3.73 8.12 -12.70
N CYS A 89 -5.04 8.11 -12.54
CA CYS A 89 -5.77 7.59 -11.38
C CYS A 89 -7.23 7.41 -11.78
N GLY A 90 -8.07 7.04 -10.83
CA GLY A 90 -9.51 7.03 -11.03
C GLY A 90 -10.23 7.26 -9.71
N GLY A 91 -11.53 7.43 -9.78
CA GLY A 91 -12.39 7.53 -8.61
C GLY A 91 -13.77 8.05 -8.98
N PRO A 92 -14.50 8.63 -8.01
CA PRO A 92 -15.84 9.14 -8.25
C PRO A 92 -15.86 10.21 -9.36
N ALA A 93 -16.85 10.10 -10.25
CA ALA A 93 -17.13 11.13 -11.23
C ALA A 93 -17.59 12.42 -10.54
N LEU A 94 -17.18 13.57 -11.07
CA LEU A 94 -17.59 14.88 -10.57
C LEU A 94 -18.75 15.42 -11.39
N ALA A 95 -19.85 15.74 -10.72
CA ALA A 95 -20.93 16.54 -11.27
C ALA A 95 -20.76 18.01 -10.86
N ASP A 96 -21.17 18.92 -11.74
CA ASP A 96 -21.15 20.37 -11.52
C ASP A 96 -19.75 20.97 -11.22
N PHE A 97 -18.69 20.28 -11.65
CA PHE A 97 -17.30 20.74 -11.53
C PHE A 97 -16.83 21.49 -12.79
N ASP A 98 -16.01 22.52 -12.58
CA ASP A 98 -15.25 23.22 -13.62
C ASP A 98 -13.85 23.52 -13.08
N PHE A 99 -12.81 23.31 -13.90
CA PHE A 99 -11.41 23.52 -13.50
C PHE A 99 -11.09 25.00 -13.19
N GLY A 100 -11.90 25.94 -13.67
CA GLY A 100 -11.66 27.38 -13.53
C GLY A 100 -10.44 27.87 -14.31
N ASP A 101 -10.00 29.09 -13.98
CA ASP A 101 -8.91 29.77 -14.71
C ASP A 101 -7.50 29.47 -14.15
N VAL A 102 -7.40 28.84 -12.97
CA VAL A 102 -6.13 28.66 -12.24
C VAL A 102 -6.01 27.26 -11.67
N GLY A 103 -4.78 26.72 -11.65
CA GLY A 103 -4.46 25.46 -10.96
C GLY A 103 -4.58 24.19 -11.79
N ALA A 104 -5.10 24.27 -13.03
CA ALA A 104 -5.15 23.15 -13.95
C ALA A 104 -4.01 23.19 -14.99
N GLU A 105 -3.47 22.02 -15.30
CA GLU A 105 -2.54 21.75 -16.39
C GLU A 105 -3.23 20.92 -17.47
N GLN A 106 -2.68 20.97 -18.69
CA GLN A 106 -3.19 20.16 -19.80
C GLN A 106 -2.06 19.63 -20.66
N ALA A 107 -2.07 18.33 -20.93
CA ALA A 107 -1.18 17.68 -21.87
C ALA A 107 -1.83 16.43 -22.45
N ALA A 108 -1.48 16.09 -23.70
CA ALA A 108 -1.94 14.88 -24.37
C ALA A 108 -3.47 14.66 -24.38
N GLY A 109 -4.26 15.74 -24.29
CA GLY A 109 -5.73 15.69 -24.24
C GLY A 109 -6.33 15.50 -22.84
N VAL A 110 -5.48 15.34 -21.81
CA VAL A 110 -5.89 15.24 -20.41
C VAL A 110 -5.70 16.60 -19.73
N THR A 111 -6.70 17.04 -18.98
CA THR A 111 -6.62 18.18 -18.06
C THR A 111 -6.61 17.67 -16.63
N TRP A 112 -5.75 18.21 -15.77
CA TRP A 112 -5.75 17.84 -14.35
C TRP A 112 -5.32 19.01 -13.46
N GLY A 113 -5.70 18.96 -12.20
CA GLY A 113 -5.28 19.93 -11.18
C GLY A 113 -5.55 19.40 -9.78
N SER A 114 -5.11 20.13 -8.76
CA SER A 114 -5.33 19.74 -7.36
C SER A 114 -6.32 20.66 -6.68
N TYR A 115 -7.32 20.09 -6.01
CA TYR A 115 -8.45 20.82 -5.43
C TYR A 115 -8.83 20.25 -4.06
N ALA A 116 -9.28 21.12 -3.15
CA ALA A 116 -10.09 20.70 -2.02
C ALA A 116 -11.55 20.86 -2.40
N LEU A 117 -12.33 19.79 -2.33
CA LEU A 117 -13.71 19.74 -2.80
C LEU A 117 -14.68 19.64 -1.62
N THR A 118 -15.82 20.30 -1.74
CA THR A 118 -17.00 20.12 -0.88
C THR A 118 -18.20 19.82 -1.77
N GLY A 119 -19.09 18.94 -1.31
CA GLY A 119 -20.26 18.55 -2.09
C GLY A 119 -21.02 17.37 -1.48
N THR A 120 -21.92 16.77 -2.27
CA THR A 120 -22.68 15.58 -1.85
C THR A 120 -22.22 14.36 -2.63
N PHE A 121 -22.01 13.25 -1.94
CA PHE A 121 -21.59 11.98 -2.53
C PHE A 121 -22.73 10.97 -2.45
N ASP A 122 -23.10 10.35 -3.58
CA ASP A 122 -24.20 9.37 -3.65
C ASP A 122 -23.75 7.90 -3.59
N GLY A 123 -22.45 7.67 -3.38
CA GLY A 123 -21.82 6.34 -3.47
C GLY A 123 -21.09 6.12 -4.79
N THR A 124 -21.33 6.93 -5.81
CA THR A 124 -20.71 6.80 -7.14
C THR A 124 -20.26 8.13 -7.74
N THR A 125 -21.07 9.17 -7.57
CA THR A 125 -20.88 10.49 -8.14
C THR A 125 -20.81 11.51 -7.01
N PHE A 126 -19.92 12.48 -7.16
CA PHE A 126 -19.79 13.59 -6.23
C PHE A 126 -20.26 14.87 -6.91
N ALA A 127 -21.37 15.42 -6.44
CA ALA A 127 -21.87 16.70 -6.92
C ALA A 127 -21.18 17.83 -6.15
N VAL A 128 -20.33 18.57 -6.85
CA VAL A 128 -19.48 19.62 -6.27
C VAL A 128 -20.31 20.86 -5.96
N THR A 129 -20.18 21.36 -4.74
CA THR A 129 -20.80 22.64 -4.31
C THR A 129 -19.75 23.73 -4.07
N ASP A 130 -18.52 23.34 -3.73
CA ASP A 130 -17.37 24.24 -3.64
C ASP A 130 -16.08 23.52 -4.07
N ALA A 131 -15.19 24.26 -4.75
CA ALA A 131 -13.92 23.75 -5.24
C ALA A 131 -12.83 24.80 -5.06
N ILE A 132 -11.89 24.53 -4.15
CA ILE A 132 -10.77 25.41 -3.85
C ILE A 132 -9.52 24.87 -4.55
N PRO A 133 -8.98 25.54 -5.59
CA PRO A 133 -7.75 25.10 -6.24
C PRO A 133 -6.58 25.21 -5.27
N ALA A 134 -5.57 24.35 -5.42
CA ALA A 134 -4.40 24.30 -4.55
C ALA A 134 -3.69 25.66 -4.38
N ALA A 135 -3.72 26.52 -5.41
CA ALA A 135 -3.15 27.86 -5.36
C ALA A 135 -3.83 28.82 -4.35
N LEU A 136 -5.06 28.49 -3.93
CA LEU A 136 -5.88 29.26 -2.99
C LEU A 136 -6.16 28.48 -1.69
N TYR A 137 -5.69 27.24 -1.60
CA TYR A 137 -5.90 26.39 -0.43
C TYR A 137 -4.86 26.69 0.64
N ASP A 138 -5.34 27.21 1.78
CA ASP A 138 -4.49 27.39 2.96
C ASP A 138 -4.35 26.05 3.69
N VAL A 139 -3.16 25.45 3.61
CA VAL A 139 -2.85 24.21 4.31
C VAL A 139 -2.68 24.51 5.80
N VAL A 140 -3.56 23.96 6.63
CA VAL A 140 -3.21 23.74 8.04
C VAL A 140 -2.20 22.60 8.05
N ALA A 141 -0.95 22.89 8.43
CA ALA A 141 0.04 21.84 8.58
C ALA A 141 -0.46 20.85 9.64
N GLU A 142 -0.83 19.65 9.21
CA GLU A 142 -1.02 18.55 10.15
C GLU A 142 0.33 18.22 10.78
N PRO A 143 0.35 17.88 12.08
CA PRO A 143 1.55 17.33 12.68
C PRO A 143 1.91 16.06 11.90
N GLU A 144 3.12 16.02 11.33
CA GLU A 144 3.67 14.81 10.72
C GLU A 144 3.46 13.65 11.69
N ALA A 145 2.72 12.62 11.27
CA ALA A 145 2.61 11.39 12.03
C ALA A 145 4.04 10.86 12.23
N GLY A 146 4.48 10.83 13.50
CA GLY A 146 5.84 10.43 13.82
C GLY A 146 6.10 9.00 13.36
N GLY A 147 7.29 8.73 12.82
CA GLY A 147 7.72 7.36 12.57
C GLY A 147 7.76 6.54 13.85
N LEU A 148 7.65 5.22 13.72
CA LEU A 148 7.69 4.30 14.85
C LEU A 148 8.93 4.53 15.72
N GLU A 149 8.75 4.53 17.04
CA GLU A 149 9.84 4.60 17.99
C GLU A 149 10.70 3.31 17.92
N PRO A 150 11.97 3.37 18.39
CA PRO A 150 12.78 2.16 18.50
C PRO A 150 12.09 1.13 19.41
N ALA A 151 12.18 -0.15 19.03
CA ALA A 151 11.59 -1.25 19.78
C ALA A 151 12.26 -1.49 21.15
N CYS A 152 13.43 -0.90 21.39
CA CYS A 152 14.18 -1.02 22.63
C CYS A 152 14.90 0.28 23.00
N ASP A 153 15.04 0.54 24.30
CA ASP A 153 15.61 1.80 24.83
C ASP A 153 17.10 1.99 24.51
N THR A 154 17.84 0.89 24.37
CA THR A 154 19.31 0.91 24.26
C THR A 154 19.80 0.00 23.14
N PRO A 155 19.66 0.41 21.86
CA PRO A 155 20.25 -0.34 20.77
C PRO A 155 21.78 -0.31 20.84
N VAL A 156 22.42 -1.44 20.56
CA VAL A 156 23.88 -1.58 20.62
C VAL A 156 24.48 -1.88 19.26
N THR A 157 25.58 -1.20 18.96
CA THR A 157 26.49 -1.50 17.84
C THR A 157 27.55 -2.48 18.33
N THR A 158 27.72 -3.60 17.63
CA THR A 158 28.67 -4.66 17.98
C THR A 158 29.88 -4.71 17.04
N ASP A 159 29.73 -4.32 15.78
CA ASP A 159 30.79 -4.31 14.76
C ASP A 159 30.49 -3.30 13.64
N THR A 160 31.22 -2.18 13.63
CA THR A 160 31.03 -1.13 12.61
C THR A 160 31.44 -1.56 11.20
N THR A 161 32.20 -2.65 11.06
CA THR A 161 32.59 -3.18 9.74
C THR A 161 31.49 -4.02 9.10
N LYS A 162 30.47 -4.42 9.87
CA LYS A 162 29.25 -5.13 9.46
C LYS A 162 28.01 -4.23 9.53
N ALA A 163 28.20 -2.93 9.30
CA ALA A 163 27.15 -1.92 9.38
C ALA A 163 27.08 -1.10 8.07
N THR A 164 27.37 -1.73 6.94
CA THR A 164 27.27 -1.09 5.61
C THR A 164 25.84 -1.19 5.08
N PRO A 165 25.47 -0.40 4.05
CA PRO A 165 24.18 -0.57 3.38
C PRO A 165 23.94 -1.99 2.86
N GLN A 166 24.99 -2.65 2.36
CA GLN A 166 24.90 -4.04 1.90
C GLN A 166 24.62 -5.02 3.04
N ASP A 167 25.22 -4.80 4.22
CA ASP A 167 24.95 -5.62 5.41
C ASP A 167 23.53 -5.38 5.93
N MET A 168 23.03 -4.13 5.85
CA MET A 168 21.67 -3.77 6.22
C MET A 168 20.66 -4.52 5.33
N ASP A 169 20.82 -4.46 4.00
CA ASP A 169 19.95 -5.16 3.05
C ASP A 169 19.96 -6.67 3.32
N ALA A 170 21.14 -7.26 3.53
CA ALA A 170 21.27 -8.68 3.86
C ALA A 170 20.57 -9.05 5.19
N THR A 171 20.59 -8.15 6.16
CA THR A 171 19.96 -8.35 7.47
C THR A 171 18.45 -8.24 7.38
N LEU A 172 17.92 -7.27 6.63
CA LEU A 172 16.49 -7.15 6.39
C LEU A 172 15.95 -8.36 5.62
N ALA A 173 16.69 -8.84 4.62
CA ALA A 173 16.35 -10.08 3.90
C ALA A 173 16.39 -11.34 4.79
N ALA A 174 17.34 -11.40 5.73
CA ALA A 174 17.40 -12.48 6.72
C ALA A 174 16.21 -12.39 7.71
N ALA A 175 15.82 -11.18 8.12
CA ALA A 175 14.69 -10.96 9.00
C ALA A 175 13.38 -11.42 8.35
N SER A 176 13.10 -11.01 7.11
CA SER A 176 11.89 -11.40 6.38
C SER A 176 11.82 -12.90 6.05
N ALA A 177 12.94 -13.62 6.16
CA ALA A 177 12.98 -15.07 5.97
C ALA A 177 12.68 -15.86 7.27
N LEU A 178 12.58 -15.18 8.42
CA LEU A 178 12.21 -15.84 9.68
C LEU A 178 10.74 -16.28 9.62
N PRO A 179 10.40 -17.51 10.01
CA PRO A 179 9.00 -17.98 10.03
C PRO A 179 8.08 -17.14 10.94
N THR A 180 8.68 -16.48 11.93
CA THR A 180 7.99 -15.69 12.95
C THR A 180 8.03 -14.19 12.63
N TYR A 181 8.54 -13.80 11.47
CA TYR A 181 8.68 -12.40 11.06
C TYR A 181 7.32 -11.69 11.04
N ALA A 182 7.28 -10.50 11.63
CA ALA A 182 6.12 -9.63 11.64
C ALA A 182 6.33 -8.39 10.78
N THR A 183 7.35 -7.60 11.10
CA THR A 183 7.70 -6.38 10.35
C THR A 183 9.11 -5.91 10.75
N ALA A 184 9.67 -4.99 9.97
CA ALA A 184 10.89 -4.29 10.29
C ALA A 184 10.77 -2.80 9.94
N TRP A 185 11.34 -1.94 10.78
CA TRP A 185 11.32 -0.49 10.57
C TRP A 185 12.63 0.16 11.01
N MET A 186 12.89 1.34 10.44
CA MET A 186 14.04 2.16 10.80
C MET A 186 13.62 3.25 11.78
N SER A 187 14.34 3.38 12.89
CA SER A 187 14.14 4.48 13.84
C SER A 187 15.46 4.96 14.42
N GLY A 188 15.79 6.24 14.23
CA GLY A 188 17.04 6.82 14.75
C GLY A 188 18.33 6.12 14.28
N GLY A 189 18.33 5.48 13.10
CA GLY A 189 19.46 4.69 12.60
C GLY A 189 19.55 3.25 13.13
N THR A 190 18.53 2.81 13.88
CA THR A 190 18.39 1.44 14.39
C THR A 190 17.52 0.62 13.45
N ILE A 191 17.95 -0.59 13.13
CA ILE A 191 17.07 -1.61 12.54
C ILE A 191 16.22 -2.17 13.67
N ASN A 192 14.91 -2.10 13.56
CA ASN A 192 13.99 -2.74 14.48
C ASN A 192 13.33 -3.89 13.75
N VAL A 193 13.24 -5.05 14.41
CA VAL A 193 12.56 -6.23 13.88
C VAL A 193 11.56 -6.72 14.91
N ALA A 194 10.32 -6.91 14.49
CA ALA A 194 9.31 -7.59 15.28
C ALA A 194 9.17 -9.03 14.80
N VAL A 195 9.11 -9.95 15.75
CA VAL A 195 8.81 -11.37 15.53
C VAL A 195 7.68 -11.82 16.46
N THR A 196 6.96 -12.89 16.17
CA THR A 196 5.90 -13.37 17.06
C THR A 196 6.42 -14.17 18.26
N GLU A 197 7.61 -14.74 18.15
CA GLU A 197 8.26 -15.51 19.20
C GLU A 197 9.79 -15.51 19.04
N ASP A 198 10.48 -15.90 20.13
CA ASP A 198 11.95 -16.06 20.19
C ASP A 198 12.76 -14.86 19.66
N ALA A 199 12.45 -13.65 20.14
CA ALA A 199 13.19 -12.43 19.80
C ALA A 199 14.71 -12.54 20.03
N ALA A 200 15.12 -13.27 21.08
CA ALA A 200 16.54 -13.48 21.37
C ALA A 200 17.23 -14.37 20.32
N GLY A 201 16.56 -15.45 19.87
CA GLY A 201 17.05 -16.28 18.78
C GLY A 201 17.10 -15.53 17.46
N ALA A 202 16.08 -14.75 17.15
CA ALA A 202 16.03 -13.88 15.98
C ALA A 202 17.17 -12.84 16.00
N GLU A 203 17.41 -12.17 17.13
CA GLU A 203 18.55 -11.25 17.25
C GLU A 203 19.88 -11.98 17.00
N ALA A 204 20.09 -13.15 17.62
CA ALA A 204 21.31 -13.92 17.44
C ALA A 204 21.55 -14.34 15.98
N GLU A 205 20.49 -14.62 15.22
CA GLU A 205 20.56 -14.88 13.78
C GLU A 205 20.97 -13.63 13.01
N LEU A 206 20.28 -12.51 13.20
CA LEU A 206 20.51 -11.24 12.50
C LEU A 206 21.89 -10.66 12.78
N ARG A 207 22.43 -10.88 13.98
CA ARG A 207 23.80 -10.47 14.37
C ARG A 207 24.91 -11.17 13.58
N ARG A 208 24.61 -12.20 12.79
CA ARG A 208 25.60 -12.83 11.89
C ARG A 208 26.01 -11.87 10.77
N THR A 209 25.05 -11.13 10.23
CA THR A 209 25.23 -10.16 9.15
C THR A 209 25.33 -8.73 9.65
N TRP A 210 24.64 -8.38 10.75
CA TRP A 210 24.58 -7.00 11.24
C TRP A 210 25.42 -6.73 12.48
N GLY A 211 26.26 -5.71 12.40
CA GLY A 211 27.01 -5.17 13.53
C GLY A 211 26.57 -3.78 13.97
N GLY A 212 25.60 -3.15 13.31
CA GLY A 212 25.04 -1.85 13.70
C GLY A 212 24.04 -1.94 14.85
N MET A 213 23.29 -0.86 15.06
CA MET A 213 22.20 -0.80 16.05
C MET A 213 21.04 -1.69 15.61
N LEU A 214 20.60 -2.60 16.49
CA LEU A 214 19.51 -3.54 16.25
C LEU A 214 18.68 -3.68 17.53
N CYS A 215 17.36 -3.61 17.38
CA CYS A 215 16.39 -4.02 18.39
C CYS A 215 15.54 -5.14 17.80
N VAL A 216 15.28 -6.19 18.58
CA VAL A 216 14.31 -7.23 18.23
C VAL A 216 13.27 -7.32 19.34
N THR A 217 11.99 -7.32 19.00
CA THR A 217 10.87 -7.38 19.94
C THR A 217 9.88 -8.46 19.55
N THR A 218 9.01 -8.84 20.49
CA THR A 218 7.91 -9.77 20.25
C THR A 218 6.59 -9.03 20.06
N VAL A 219 5.79 -9.47 19.07
CA VAL A 219 4.46 -8.93 18.74
C VAL A 219 3.47 -10.09 18.55
N GLU A 220 2.20 -9.81 18.33
CA GLU A 220 1.15 -10.85 18.30
C GLU A 220 1.02 -11.55 16.95
N ARG A 221 1.18 -10.82 15.84
CA ARG A 221 0.86 -11.29 14.48
C ARG A 221 2.08 -11.34 13.58
N THR A 222 2.11 -12.33 12.69
CA THR A 222 3.13 -12.41 11.63
C THR A 222 2.77 -11.51 10.46
N GLU A 223 3.75 -11.22 9.60
CA GLU A 223 3.53 -10.53 8.32
C GLU A 223 2.53 -11.31 7.46
N ALA A 224 2.64 -12.65 7.47
CA ALA A 224 1.75 -13.54 6.73
C ALA A 224 0.30 -13.46 7.24
N ASP A 225 0.09 -13.23 8.53
CA ASP A 225 -1.25 -13.03 9.10
C ASP A 225 -1.86 -11.70 8.65
N LEU A 226 -1.11 -10.61 8.74
CA LEU A 226 -1.58 -9.29 8.30
C LEU A 226 -1.80 -9.24 6.79
N ASN A 227 -0.92 -9.87 5.99
CA ASN A 227 -1.10 -9.98 4.54
C ASN A 227 -2.37 -10.75 4.16
N ARG A 228 -2.72 -11.80 4.92
CA ARG A 228 -3.98 -12.53 4.70
C ARG A 228 -5.19 -11.64 4.98
N VAL A 229 -5.20 -10.93 6.11
CA VAL A 229 -6.29 -9.99 6.45
C VAL A 229 -6.37 -8.87 5.41
N ASN A 230 -5.24 -8.34 4.95
CA ASN A 230 -5.19 -7.30 3.93
C ASN A 230 -5.81 -7.75 2.59
N GLN A 231 -5.55 -9.00 2.17
CA GLN A 231 -6.17 -9.57 0.97
C GLN A 231 -7.68 -9.77 1.12
N GLU A 232 -8.12 -10.20 2.31
CA GLU A 232 -9.55 -10.33 2.62
C GLU A 232 -10.25 -8.96 2.61
N LEU A 233 -9.64 -7.91 3.19
CA LEU A 233 -10.13 -6.53 3.13
C LEU A 233 -10.28 -6.04 1.68
N GLN A 234 -9.26 -6.23 0.85
CA GLN A 234 -9.31 -5.85 -0.57
C GLN A 234 -10.42 -6.57 -1.33
N ALA A 235 -10.61 -7.86 -1.08
CA ALA A 235 -11.68 -8.63 -1.69
C ALA A 235 -13.07 -8.22 -1.19
N ALA A 236 -13.18 -7.83 0.08
CA ALA A 236 -14.43 -7.48 0.74
C ALA A 236 -14.92 -6.08 0.35
N LEU A 237 -14.02 -5.08 0.34
CA LEU A 237 -14.36 -3.68 0.11
C LEU A 237 -14.29 -3.26 -1.37
N GLY A 238 -13.50 -3.94 -2.20
CA GLY A 238 -13.39 -3.63 -3.63
C GLY A 238 -13.09 -2.14 -3.89
N ASP A 239 -13.90 -1.50 -4.74
CA ASP A 239 -13.72 -0.10 -5.15
C ASP A 239 -13.88 0.91 -4.00
N ALA A 240 -14.48 0.51 -2.87
CA ALA A 240 -14.57 1.37 -1.69
C ALA A 240 -13.23 1.52 -0.95
N LEU A 241 -12.30 0.57 -1.14
CA LEU A 241 -10.97 0.59 -0.53
C LEU A 241 -9.97 1.29 -1.45
N LEU A 242 -9.41 2.38 -0.98
CA LEU A 242 -8.47 3.21 -1.73
C LEU A 242 -7.03 2.73 -1.53
N THR A 243 -6.66 2.48 -0.27
CA THR A 243 -5.34 1.95 0.10
C THR A 243 -5.49 1.09 1.34
N SER A 244 -4.63 0.07 1.47
CA SER A 244 -4.51 -0.67 2.72
C SER A 244 -3.11 -1.27 2.89
N GLY A 245 -2.67 -1.38 4.12
CA GLY A 245 -1.35 -1.92 4.43
C GLY A 245 -1.03 -1.88 5.91
N SER A 246 0.07 -2.52 6.29
CA SER A 246 0.57 -2.47 7.66
C SER A 246 1.76 -1.51 7.72
N TYR A 247 1.63 -0.46 8.53
CA TYR A 247 2.70 0.50 8.79
C TYR A 247 3.26 0.39 10.21
N ALA A 248 2.62 -0.41 11.07
CA ALA A 248 3.00 -0.70 12.44
C ALA A 248 2.76 -2.18 12.78
N PRO A 249 3.49 -2.74 13.76
CA PRO A 249 3.21 -4.11 14.21
C PRO A 249 1.78 -4.23 14.73
N ASP A 250 1.17 -5.40 14.52
CA ASP A 250 -0.17 -5.77 15.00
C ASP A 250 -1.32 -4.87 14.53
N SER A 251 -1.12 -4.05 13.48
CA SER A 251 -2.19 -3.24 12.88
C SER A 251 -2.14 -3.20 11.35
N LEU A 252 -3.31 -2.94 10.78
CA LEU A 252 -3.53 -2.61 9.37
C LEU A 252 -4.27 -1.28 9.28
N ASP A 253 -3.78 -0.40 8.43
CA ASP A 253 -4.46 0.82 8.03
C ASP A 253 -5.26 0.54 6.76
N ALA A 254 -6.52 0.98 6.72
CA ALA A 254 -7.39 0.90 5.56
C ALA A 254 -8.02 2.26 5.29
N GLN A 255 -7.67 2.87 4.16
CA GLN A 255 -8.30 4.10 3.71
C GLN A 255 -9.44 3.76 2.75
N VAL A 256 -10.65 4.21 3.06
CA VAL A 256 -11.85 4.03 2.26
C VAL A 256 -12.38 5.37 1.74
N VAL A 257 -13.27 5.34 0.76
CA VAL A 257 -13.93 6.55 0.23
C VAL A 257 -14.67 7.29 1.36
N PHE A 258 -15.49 6.57 2.10
CA PHE A 258 -16.26 7.08 3.23
C PHE A 258 -16.61 5.96 4.21
N ASP A 259 -16.57 6.27 5.49
CA ASP A 259 -17.09 5.45 6.58
C ASP A 259 -17.87 6.32 7.58
N ASP A 260 -19.06 5.89 7.95
CA ASP A 260 -19.86 6.47 9.05
C ASP A 260 -19.61 5.75 10.40
N GLY A 261 -18.64 4.84 10.42
CA GLY A 261 -18.28 3.94 11.51
C GLY A 261 -18.79 2.52 11.31
N SER A 262 -19.63 2.28 10.29
CA SER A 262 -20.14 0.94 10.00
C SER A 262 -19.07 0.01 9.43
N ILE A 263 -18.14 0.51 8.60
CA ILE A 263 -17.02 -0.29 8.09
C ILE A 263 -16.04 -0.59 9.23
N GLN A 264 -15.71 0.40 10.08
CA GLN A 264 -14.89 0.15 11.28
C GLN A 264 -15.51 -0.93 12.18
N ALA A 265 -16.81 -0.83 12.49
CA ALA A 265 -17.49 -1.82 13.32
C ALA A 265 -17.50 -3.21 12.69
N TRP A 266 -17.71 -3.30 11.39
CA TRP A 266 -17.62 -4.56 10.65
C TRP A 266 -16.20 -5.15 10.70
N ALA A 267 -15.16 -4.32 10.55
CA ALA A 267 -13.78 -4.77 10.60
C ALA A 267 -13.40 -5.27 12.00
N ASP A 268 -13.83 -4.56 13.06
CA ASP A 268 -13.62 -4.97 14.45
C ASP A 268 -14.33 -6.29 14.79
N GLU A 269 -15.56 -6.49 14.30
CA GLU A 269 -16.31 -7.74 14.47
C GLU A 269 -15.66 -8.90 13.70
N THR A 270 -15.18 -8.63 12.49
CA THR A 270 -14.62 -9.66 11.58
C THR A 270 -13.20 -10.08 11.98
N TYR A 271 -12.35 -9.12 12.33
CA TYR A 271 -10.91 -9.32 12.48
C TYR A 271 -10.40 -9.16 13.92
N GLY A 272 -11.24 -8.63 14.80
CA GLY A 272 -10.91 -8.29 16.18
C GLY A 272 -10.69 -6.78 16.35
N GLU A 273 -11.16 -6.25 17.48
CA GLU A 273 -11.11 -4.84 17.83
C GLU A 273 -9.68 -4.26 17.67
N GLY A 274 -9.57 -3.20 16.88
CA GLY A 274 -8.33 -2.43 16.70
C GLY A 274 -7.28 -3.07 15.80
N LEU A 275 -7.56 -4.22 15.17
CA LEU A 275 -6.64 -4.79 14.18
C LEU A 275 -6.60 -3.96 12.89
N VAL A 276 -7.75 -3.43 12.47
CA VAL A 276 -7.90 -2.62 11.26
C VAL A 276 -8.37 -1.23 11.66
N GLU A 277 -7.58 -0.22 11.34
CA GLU A 277 -7.94 1.19 11.50
C GLU A 277 -8.48 1.73 10.17
N VAL A 278 -9.77 2.07 10.17
CA VAL A 278 -10.47 2.58 8.98
C VAL A 278 -10.43 4.11 8.99
N THR A 279 -9.92 4.71 7.91
CA THR A 279 -9.92 6.16 7.69
C THR A 279 -10.65 6.52 6.41
N SER A 280 -11.27 7.69 6.36
CA SER A 280 -12.06 8.14 5.20
C SER A 280 -11.38 9.25 4.40
N ALA A 281 -11.44 9.15 3.07
CA ALA A 281 -11.02 10.22 2.17
C ALA A 281 -12.03 11.38 2.12
N LEU A 282 -13.32 11.10 2.30
CA LEU A 282 -14.40 12.08 2.44
C LEU A 282 -14.82 12.21 3.91
N GLN A 283 -14.96 13.44 4.38
CA GLN A 283 -15.35 13.74 5.78
C GLN A 283 -16.61 14.61 5.81
N PRO A 284 -17.56 14.40 6.74
CA PRO A 284 -18.72 15.27 6.92
C PRO A 284 -18.32 16.73 7.16
N VAL A 285 -19.07 17.67 6.57
CA VAL A 285 -18.91 19.11 6.87
C VAL A 285 -19.50 19.40 8.25
N GLY A 286 -18.65 19.74 9.23
CA GLY A 286 -19.07 20.11 10.59
C GLY A 286 -18.92 19.03 11.66
N GLY A 287 -18.17 17.96 11.38
CA GLY A 287 -17.66 17.01 12.37
C GLY A 287 -16.52 17.58 13.22
#